data_AF-A0A0Q7KKN0-F1
#
_entry.id   AF-A0A0Q7KKN0-F1
#
_cell.length_a   1.000
_cell.length_b   1.000
_cell.length_c   1.000
_cell.angle_alpha   90.00
_cell.angle_beta   90.00
_cell.angle_gamma   90.00
#
_symmetry.space_group_name_H-M   'P 1'
#
loop_
_entity.id
_entity.type
_entity.pdbx_description
1 polymer ?
#
loop_
_entity_poly.entity_id
_entity_poly.type
_entity_poly.pdbx_seq_one_letter_code
_entity_poly.pdbx_strand_id
1 'polypeptide(L)' 'MKIRSAIVAFVLTTSAISGAGVAITAKSASAATCTKTSTGKCIKGGQFCPKAKYKKTGIDAKGRKYVCKGDKNHPHWMK' A
#
# COMPACT_ATOMS: atom_id res chain seq x y z
N MET A 1 -55.31 5.71 -42.87
CA MET A 1 -55.10 5.73 -41.40
C MET A 1 -53.73 6.39 -41.17
N LYS A 2 -53.50 7.61 -40.68
CA LYS A 2 -54.12 8.58 -39.75
C LYS A 2 -54.01 8.25 -38.25
N ILE A 3 -52.79 8.37 -37.72
CA ILE A 3 -52.42 8.49 -36.29
C ILE A 3 -51.02 9.18 -36.34
N ARG A 4 -50.77 10.49 -36.17
CA ARG A 4 -51.07 11.50 -35.13
C ARG A 4 -50.70 11.07 -33.71
N SER A 5 -49.82 11.85 -33.09
CA SER A 5 -49.46 11.84 -31.65
C SER A 5 -48.42 10.79 -31.24
N ALA A 6 -47.43 11.04 -30.39
CA ALA A 6 -47.13 12.22 -29.58
C ALA A 6 -45.62 12.29 -29.29
N ILE A 7 -45.15 13.52 -29.15
CA ILE A 7 -43.90 13.91 -28.51
C ILE A 7 -43.85 13.31 -27.11
N VAL A 8 -42.84 12.50 -26.80
CA VAL A 8 -42.42 12.27 -25.41
C VAL A 8 -40.94 12.60 -25.35
N ALA A 9 -40.67 13.87 -25.07
CA ALA A 9 -39.37 14.34 -24.65
C ALA A 9 -39.08 13.74 -23.27
N PHE A 10 -38.35 12.63 -23.24
CA PHE A 10 -37.75 12.14 -22.00
C PHE A 10 -36.50 12.97 -21.72
N VAL A 11 -36.72 14.16 -21.14
CA VAL A 11 -35.68 14.92 -20.44
C VAL A 11 -35.37 14.15 -19.16
N LEU A 12 -34.47 13.17 -19.25
CA LEU A 12 -33.83 12.62 -18.06
C LEU A 12 -32.83 13.65 -17.55
N THR A 13 -33.35 14.42 -16.59
CA THR A 13 -32.63 15.11 -15.53
C THR A 13 -31.32 14.41 -15.18
N THR A 14 -30.20 15.03 -15.55
CA THR A 14 -28.86 14.74 -15.01
C THR A 14 -28.83 15.20 -13.56
N SER A 15 -29.46 14.43 -12.66
CA SER A 15 -29.30 14.59 -11.23
C SER A 15 -27.92 14.09 -10.88
N ALA A 16 -27.06 15.04 -10.51
CA ALA A 16 -25.72 14.83 -9.98
C ALA A 16 -25.65 13.57 -9.12
N ILE A 17 -25.09 12.50 -9.70
CA ILE A 17 -24.45 11.47 -8.90
C ILE A 17 -23.23 12.19 -8.38
N SER A 18 -23.35 12.70 -7.15
CA SER A 18 -22.23 12.89 -6.24
C SER A 18 -21.47 11.58 -6.24
N GLY A 19 -20.57 11.46 -7.21
CA GLY A 19 -19.56 10.43 -7.24
C GLY A 19 -18.80 10.67 -5.95
N ALA A 20 -19.15 9.89 -4.93
CA ALA A 20 -18.22 9.51 -3.90
C ALA A 20 -17.04 8.99 -4.70
N GLY A 21 -16.09 9.89 -4.98
CA GLY A 21 -14.88 9.58 -5.68
C GLY A 21 -14.38 8.35 -4.98
N VAL A 22 -14.28 7.25 -5.72
CA VAL A 22 -13.61 6.06 -5.22
C VAL A 22 -12.26 6.60 -4.83
N ALA A 23 -12.09 6.82 -3.52
CA ALA A 23 -10.83 7.13 -2.95
C ALA A 23 -10.08 5.85 -3.22
N ILE A 24 -9.39 5.82 -4.36
CA ILE A 24 -8.18 5.09 -4.54
C ILE A 24 -7.30 5.71 -3.47
N THR A 25 -7.49 5.24 -2.23
CA THR A 25 -6.44 5.18 -1.25
C THR A 25 -5.47 4.22 -1.91
N ALA A 26 -4.69 4.76 -2.84
CA ALA A 26 -3.32 4.36 -2.99
C ALA A 26 -2.82 4.50 -1.56
N LYS A 27 -2.85 3.36 -0.85
CA LYS A 27 -2.19 3.17 0.42
C LYS A 27 -0.80 3.71 0.13
N SER A 28 -0.58 4.97 0.52
CA SER A 28 0.69 5.63 0.29
C SER A 28 1.70 4.61 0.74
N ALA A 29 2.57 4.18 -0.17
CA ALA A 29 3.80 3.53 0.21
C ALA A 29 4.40 4.50 1.22
N SER A 30 4.14 4.25 2.50
CA SER A 30 4.23 5.27 3.54
C SER A 30 5.65 5.76 3.50
N ALA A 31 5.87 7.02 3.11
CA ALA A 31 7.18 7.64 2.86
C ALA A 31 8.29 6.85 3.55
N ALA A 32 8.91 5.91 2.82
CA ALA A 32 9.43 4.64 3.36
C ALA A 32 9.85 4.71 4.84
N THR A 33 8.90 4.46 5.77
CA THR A 33 9.21 4.35 7.20
C THR A 33 10.01 3.07 7.35
N CYS A 34 11.32 3.20 7.23
CA CYS A 34 12.26 2.09 7.30
C CYS A 34 11.96 1.23 8.54
N THR A 35 12.27 -0.06 8.47
CA THR A 35 12.21 -0.91 9.64
C THR A 35 13.20 -0.37 10.66
N LYS A 36 12.68 0.03 11.83
CA LYS A 36 13.46 0.56 12.93
C LYS A 36 14.07 -0.59 13.72
N THR A 37 15.33 -0.45 14.05
CA THR A 37 16.00 -1.25 15.09
C THR A 37 15.56 -0.77 16.47
N SER A 38 15.89 -1.51 17.52
CA SER A 38 15.61 -1.12 18.91
C SER A 38 16.21 0.23 19.30
N THR A 39 17.23 0.70 18.57
CA THR A 39 17.85 2.03 18.76
C THR A 39 17.13 3.15 18.00
N GLY A 40 16.02 2.86 17.32
CA GLY A 40 15.26 3.85 16.55
C GLY A 40 15.89 4.25 15.20
N LYS A 41 17.00 3.62 14.82
CA LYS A 41 17.65 3.77 13.50
C LYS A 41 17.10 2.75 12.50
N CYS A 42 17.11 3.10 11.21
CA CYS A 42 16.77 2.16 10.15
C CYS A 42 17.72 0.95 10.13
N ILE A 43 17.19 -0.24 9.83
CA ILE A 43 18.01 -1.43 9.57
C ILE A 43 18.97 -1.17 8.41
N LYS A 44 20.07 -1.91 8.38
CA LYS A 44 21.00 -1.99 7.24
C LYS A 44 21.26 -3.45 6.95
N GLY A 45 21.63 -3.77 5.70
CA GLY A 45 22.08 -5.11 5.36
C GLY A 45 23.24 -5.56 6.24
N GLY A 46 23.20 -6.83 6.66
CA GLY A 46 24.18 -7.46 7.55
C GLY A 46 23.96 -7.20 9.04
N GLN A 47 23.04 -6.31 9.44
CA GLN A 47 22.76 -6.09 10.86
C GLN A 47 22.00 -7.26 11.49
N PHE A 48 22.19 -7.43 12.80
CA PHE A 48 21.39 -8.32 13.61
C PHE A 48 19.89 -8.01 13.46
N CYS A 49 19.12 -9.08 13.33
CA CYS A 49 17.68 -9.05 13.28
C CYS A 49 17.10 -9.75 14.51
N PRO A 50 16.05 -9.20 15.15
CA PRO A 50 15.37 -9.88 16.24
C PRO A 50 14.79 -11.23 15.78
N LYS A 51 14.91 -12.27 16.62
CA LYS A 51 14.32 -13.60 16.33
C LYS A 51 12.82 -13.54 16.01
N ALA A 52 12.08 -12.64 16.66
CA ALA A 52 10.66 -12.40 16.38
C ALA A 52 10.37 -11.93 14.93
N LYS A 53 11.39 -11.44 14.23
CA LYS A 53 11.32 -11.02 12.84
C LYS A 53 11.98 -12.04 11.89
N TYR A 54 12.36 -13.23 12.36
CA TYR A 54 12.91 -14.29 11.51
C TYR A 54 11.96 -14.62 10.34
N LYS A 55 12.52 -14.75 9.14
CA LYS A 55 11.81 -14.86 7.85
C LYS A 55 10.89 -13.68 7.50
N LYS A 56 10.94 -12.57 8.23
CA LYS A 56 10.22 -11.34 7.88
C LYS A 56 11.12 -10.44 7.02
N THR A 57 10.46 -9.58 6.25
CA THR A 57 11.12 -8.58 5.43
C THR A 57 11.11 -7.23 6.15
N GLY A 58 12.26 -6.59 6.18
CA GLY A 58 12.45 -5.23 6.63
C GLY A 58 12.96 -4.37 5.48
N ILE A 59 12.88 -3.05 5.66
CA ILE A 59 13.27 -2.07 4.64
C ILE A 59 14.25 -1.08 5.27
N ASP A 60 15.37 -0.80 4.60
CA ASP A 60 16.31 0.22 5.07
C ASP A 60 15.87 1.67 4.74
N ALA A 61 16.68 2.64 5.16
CA ALA A 61 16.45 4.06 4.89
C ALA A 61 16.39 4.42 3.39
N LYS A 62 16.99 3.60 2.52
CA LYS A 62 17.03 3.77 1.06
C LYS A 62 15.90 3.00 0.36
N GLY A 63 14.97 2.39 1.09
CA GLY A 63 13.91 1.57 0.52
C GLY A 63 14.35 0.16 0.10
N ARG A 64 15.57 -0.28 0.45
CA ARG A 64 16.05 -1.62 0.09
C ARG A 64 15.44 -2.67 1.03
N LYS A 65 14.88 -3.72 0.43
CA LYS A 65 14.31 -4.85 1.16
C LYS A 65 15.42 -5.79 1.63
N TYR A 66 15.27 -6.25 2.87
CA TYR A 66 16.12 -7.26 3.50
C TYR A 66 15.24 -8.30 4.17
N VAL A 67 15.55 -9.57 3.97
CA VAL A 67 14.94 -10.68 4.69
C VAL A 67 15.79 -11.01 5.90
N CYS A 68 15.15 -11.11 7.06
CA CYS A 68 15.78 -11.61 8.26
C CYS A 68 15.98 -13.13 8.15
N LYS A 69 17.21 -13.55 7.87
CA LYS A 69 17.60 -14.96 7.68
C LYS A 69 19.04 -15.17 8.18
N GLY A 70 19.55 -16.39 8.07
CA GLY A 70 20.86 -16.77 8.60
C GLY A 70 20.72 -17.71 9.78
N ASP A 71 21.63 -17.60 10.74
CA ASP A 71 21.63 -18.48 11.92
C ASP A 71 20.36 -18.28 12.76
N LYS A 72 19.70 -19.37 13.17
CA LYS A 72 18.46 -19.28 13.96
C LYS A 72 18.68 -18.63 15.32
N ASN A 73 19.89 -18.73 15.87
CA ASN A 73 20.25 -18.10 17.12
C ASN A 73 20.68 -16.64 16.92
N HIS A 74 21.34 -16.33 15.80
CA HIS A 74 21.82 -14.99 15.46
C HIS A 74 21.41 -14.60 14.01
N PRO A 75 20.12 -14.35 13.76
CA PRO A 75 19.66 -14.06 12.40
C PRO A 75 19.96 -12.61 12.03
N HIS A 76 20.29 -12.36 10.77
CA HIS A 76 20.71 -11.04 10.27
C HIS A 76 19.82 -10.59 9.11
N TRP A 77 19.75 -9.28 8.87
CA TRP A 77 19.08 -8.68 7.72
C TRP A 77 19.90 -8.91 6.45
N MET A 78 19.53 -9.91 5.66
CA MET A 78 20.23 -10.27 4.43
C MET A 78 19.39 -9.85 3.22
N LYS A 79 20.03 -9.57 2.08
CA LYS A 79 19.31 -9.23 0.86
C LYS A 79 18.63 -10.46 0.24
#